data_AF-A0A2V7Y3T5-F1
#
_entry.id   AF-A0A2V7Y3T5-F1
#
_cell.length_a   1.000
_cell.length_b   1.000
_cell.length_c   1.000
_cell.angle_alpha   90.00
_cell.angle_beta   90.00
_cell.angle_gamma   90.00
#
_symmetry.space_group_name_H-M   'P 1'
#
loop_
_entity.id
_entity.type
_entity.pdbx_description
1 polymer ?
#
loop_
_entity_poly.entity_id
_entity_poly.type
_entity_poly.pdbx_seq_one_letter_code
_entity_poly.pdbx_strand_id
1 'polypeptide(L)'
;MRLLPSVLLSLALASPALAAAAAPTPSPAPAEAKVSVDFKDADIVDIVRLMAEVGNFQVVVDPGISCKLTLKLKEVPWDVALDMSLRVCGLGSESDNGIVRVAPVAKLTAENAERRKLAEEQKLNRPLHTIRYTLSYAKAADVAPLIKKFLSPRGDVVYDARTNTLIITDID
;
A
#
# COMPACT_ATOMS: atom_id res chain seq x y z
N MET A 1 -42.75 -70.95 -4.65
CA MET A 1 -43.62 -70.92 -3.45
C MET A 1 -43.02 -69.93 -2.46
N ARG A 2 -43.69 -68.77 -2.27
CA ARG A 2 -43.73 -67.96 -1.05
C ARG A 2 -42.40 -67.56 -0.37
N LEU A 3 -42.06 -66.26 -0.39
CA LEU A 3 -42.12 -65.31 0.77
C LEU A 3 -41.14 -64.11 0.62
N LEU A 4 -41.72 -62.90 0.74
CA LEU A 4 -41.11 -61.58 1.07
C LEU A 4 -40.42 -61.63 2.48
N PRO A 5 -39.64 -60.62 2.99
CA PRO A 5 -39.88 -59.17 2.81
C PRO A 5 -38.69 -58.16 2.93
N SER A 6 -39.01 -56.92 2.56
CA SER A 6 -38.66 -55.61 3.18
C SER A 6 -37.22 -55.27 3.57
N VAL A 7 -36.65 -54.30 2.85
CA VAL A 7 -35.81 -53.24 3.45
C VAL A 7 -36.17 -51.89 2.82
N LEU A 8 -36.47 -50.92 3.69
CA LEU A 8 -36.71 -49.52 3.40
C LEU A 8 -35.48 -48.85 2.76
N LEU A 9 -35.68 -48.07 1.69
CA LEU A 9 -34.73 -47.02 1.32
C LEU A 9 -35.48 -45.82 0.75
N SER A 10 -35.63 -44.79 1.59
CA SER A 10 -36.15 -43.48 1.20
C SER A 10 -35.18 -42.81 0.22
N LEU A 11 -35.57 -42.74 -1.05
CA LEU A 11 -34.85 -42.00 -2.08
C LEU A 11 -35.38 -40.56 -2.15
N ALA A 12 -34.81 -39.67 -1.34
CA ALA A 12 -34.95 -38.23 -1.51
C ALA A 12 -33.77 -37.73 -2.36
N LEU A 13 -33.97 -37.63 -3.67
CA LEU A 13 -33.02 -37.02 -4.60
C LEU A 13 -33.80 -36.20 -5.64
N ALA A 14 -34.02 -34.94 -5.32
CA ALA A 14 -34.41 -33.91 -6.28
C ALA A 14 -33.79 -32.58 -5.87
N SER A 15 -32.59 -32.30 -6.40
CA SER A 15 -32.11 -30.96 -6.80
C SER A 15 -30.64 -31.01 -7.22
N PRO A 16 -30.31 -30.83 -8.50
CA PRO A 16 -29.06 -30.18 -8.88
C PRO A 16 -29.34 -28.68 -8.99
N ALA A 17 -28.86 -27.94 -7.98
CA ALA A 17 -28.79 -26.49 -8.03
C ALA A 17 -27.90 -26.09 -9.21
N LEU A 18 -28.52 -25.49 -10.23
CA LEU A 18 -27.81 -24.85 -11.32
C LEU A 18 -27.12 -23.60 -10.75
N ALA A 19 -25.81 -23.72 -10.57
CA ALA A 19 -24.91 -22.62 -10.31
C ALA A 19 -24.93 -21.64 -11.50
N ALA A 20 -25.73 -20.59 -11.37
CA ALA A 20 -25.69 -19.44 -12.26
C ALA A 20 -24.84 -18.34 -11.60
N ALA A 21 -23.62 -18.20 -12.12
CA ALA A 21 -22.77 -17.02 -12.16
C ALA A 21 -23.27 -15.78 -11.39
N ALA A 22 -22.74 -15.59 -10.17
CA ALA A 22 -22.73 -14.29 -9.53
C ALA A 22 -21.70 -13.40 -10.25
N ALA A 23 -22.20 -12.51 -11.11
CA ALA A 23 -21.44 -11.38 -11.61
C ALA A 23 -20.96 -10.51 -10.42
N PRO A 24 -19.74 -9.94 -10.45
CA PRO A 24 -19.34 -8.96 -9.45
C PRO A 24 -20.23 -7.72 -9.65
N THR A 25 -21.09 -7.46 -8.67
CA THR A 25 -21.75 -6.16 -8.52
C THR A 25 -20.66 -5.08 -8.52
N PRO A 26 -20.73 -4.05 -9.39
CA PRO A 26 -19.88 -2.89 -9.20
C PRO A 26 -20.24 -2.29 -7.84
N SER A 27 -19.24 -2.22 -6.96
CA SER A 27 -19.35 -1.51 -5.69
C SER A 27 -20.00 -0.15 -5.95
N PRO A 28 -21.03 0.26 -5.21
CA PRO A 28 -21.56 1.61 -5.36
C PRO A 28 -20.41 2.58 -5.07
N ALA A 29 -20.03 3.38 -6.07
CA ALA A 29 -19.16 4.53 -5.87
C ALA A 29 -19.66 5.29 -4.63
N PRO A 30 -18.78 5.68 -3.70
CA PRO A 30 -19.20 6.38 -2.49
C PRO A 30 -20.00 7.61 -2.93
N ALA A 31 -21.22 7.74 -2.39
CA ALA A 31 -22.19 8.75 -2.79
C ALA A 31 -21.50 10.12 -2.91
N GLU A 32 -21.30 10.54 -4.15
CA GLU A 32 -20.61 11.79 -4.48
C GLU A 32 -21.49 12.94 -4.00
N ALA A 33 -21.20 13.48 -2.82
CA ALA A 33 -21.74 14.77 -2.41
C ALA A 33 -21.22 15.81 -3.41
N LYS A 34 -22.07 16.17 -4.37
CA LYS A 34 -21.77 17.16 -5.40
C LYS A 34 -21.84 18.54 -4.78
N VAL A 35 -20.78 19.28 -4.95
CA VAL A 35 -20.58 20.61 -4.39
C VAL A 35 -20.63 21.62 -5.53
N SER A 36 -21.47 22.65 -5.37
CA SER A 36 -21.50 23.82 -6.24
C SER A 36 -21.16 25.03 -5.39
N VAL A 37 -19.94 25.56 -5.53
CA VAL A 37 -19.43 26.66 -4.71
C VAL A 37 -18.71 27.67 -5.61
N ASP A 38 -18.91 28.95 -5.32
CA ASP A 38 -18.24 30.07 -5.96
C ASP A 38 -17.43 30.79 -4.89
N PHE A 39 -16.11 30.66 -4.97
CA PHE A 39 -15.14 31.35 -4.14
C PHE A 39 -14.43 32.41 -4.97
N LYS A 40 -14.42 33.64 -4.45
CA LYS A 40 -13.68 34.75 -5.03
C LYS A 40 -12.63 35.22 -4.04
N ASP A 41 -11.36 35.13 -4.44
CA ASP A 41 -10.20 35.56 -3.65
C ASP A 41 -10.16 34.96 -2.23
N ALA A 42 -10.57 33.69 -2.11
CA ALA A 42 -10.62 33.00 -0.83
C ALA A 42 -9.25 32.41 -0.46
N ASP A 43 -9.00 32.26 0.85
CA ASP A 43 -7.84 31.53 1.34
C ASP A 43 -8.03 30.03 1.14
N ILE A 44 -6.97 29.34 0.73
CA ILE A 44 -7.00 27.88 0.59
C ILE A 44 -7.32 27.18 1.93
N VAL A 45 -6.93 27.78 3.06
CA VAL A 45 -7.24 27.24 4.39
C VAL A 45 -8.76 27.18 4.62
N ASP A 46 -9.48 28.23 4.21
CA ASP A 46 -10.93 28.32 4.38
C ASP A 46 -11.66 27.37 3.41
N ILE A 47 -11.14 27.25 2.18
CA ILE A 47 -11.66 26.30 1.18
C ILE A 47 -11.55 24.86 1.69
N VAL A 48 -10.37 24.47 2.18
CA VAL A 48 -10.11 23.12 2.70
C VAL A 48 -10.99 22.80 3.91
N ARG A 49 -11.20 23.78 4.79
CA ARG A 49 -12.13 23.64 5.94
C ARG A 49 -13.57 23.40 5.48
N LEU A 50 -14.06 24.17 4.51
CA LEU A 50 -15.42 23.96 3.98
C LEU A 50 -15.55 22.56 3.34
N MET A 51 -14.53 22.13 2.60
CA MET A 51 -14.54 20.80 1.99
C MET A 51 -14.51 19.68 3.04
N ALA A 52 -13.79 19.88 4.15
CA ALA A 52 -13.77 18.94 5.29
C ALA A 52 -15.14 18.82 5.98
N GLU A 53 -15.87 19.92 6.12
CA GLU A 53 -17.24 19.93 6.66
C GLU A 53 -18.22 19.20 5.74
N VAL A 54 -18.14 19.43 4.43
CA VAL A 54 -19.02 18.79 3.44
C VAL A 54 -18.69 17.31 3.26
N GLY A 55 -17.41 16.96 3.24
CA GLY A 55 -16.92 15.58 3.11
C GLY A 55 -16.89 14.80 4.43
N ASN A 56 -17.21 15.45 5.56
CA ASN A 56 -17.17 14.88 6.91
C ASN A 56 -15.87 14.14 7.25
N PHE A 57 -14.72 14.76 6.94
CA PHE A 57 -13.39 14.22 7.26
C PHE A 57 -12.58 15.19 8.13
N GLN A 58 -11.58 14.65 8.83
CA GLN A 58 -10.70 15.44 9.68
C GLN A 58 -9.51 15.96 8.85
N VAL A 59 -9.20 17.25 8.98
CA VAL A 59 -8.10 17.87 8.23
C VAL A 59 -7.16 18.65 9.14
N VAL A 60 -5.86 18.55 8.86
CA VAL A 60 -4.80 19.33 9.50
C VAL A 60 -4.07 20.11 8.42
N VAL A 61 -4.00 21.43 8.58
CA VAL A 61 -3.36 22.35 7.62
C VAL A 61 -2.05 22.85 8.22
N ASP A 62 -0.95 22.65 7.52
CA ASP A 62 0.36 23.17 7.92
C ASP A 62 0.39 24.72 7.90
N PRO A 63 1.03 25.40 8.88
CA PRO A 63 1.02 26.87 8.99
C PRO A 63 1.79 27.59 7.87
N GLY A 64 2.55 26.85 7.06
CA GLY A 64 3.30 27.39 5.91
C GLY A 64 2.49 27.55 4.63
N ILE A 65 1.16 27.39 4.70
CA ILE A 65 0.27 27.42 3.54
C ILE A 65 -0.36 28.81 3.44
N SER A 66 0.02 29.55 2.40
CA SER A 66 -0.63 30.83 2.05
C SER A 66 -0.81 30.89 0.53
N CYS A 67 -2.06 30.81 0.09
CA CYS A 67 -2.42 30.87 -1.33
C CYS A 67 -3.85 31.39 -1.43
N LYS A 68 -4.06 32.40 -2.28
CA LYS A 68 -5.39 32.91 -2.61
C LYS A 68 -5.84 32.30 -3.93
N LEU A 69 -7.04 31.74 -3.95
CA LEU A 69 -7.61 31.10 -5.12
C LEU A 69 -9.03 31.61 -5.37
N THR A 70 -9.34 31.84 -6.65
CA THR A 70 -10.70 32.06 -7.13
C THR A 70 -11.14 30.79 -7.84
N LEU A 71 -12.21 30.16 -7.35
CA LEU A 71 -12.67 28.87 -7.82
C LEU A 71 -14.18 28.87 -7.96
N LYS A 72 -14.67 28.48 -9.12
CA LYS A 72 -16.10 28.34 -9.39
C LYS A 72 -16.39 26.91 -9.82
N LEU A 73 -17.08 26.16 -8.97
CA LEU A 73 -17.46 24.78 -9.24
C LEU A 73 -18.97 24.66 -9.37
N LYS A 74 -19.39 23.80 -10.28
CA LYS A 74 -20.78 23.42 -10.48
C LYS A 74 -20.85 21.90 -10.56
N GLU A 75 -21.59 21.29 -9.63
CA GLU A 75 -21.84 19.84 -9.58
C GLU A 75 -20.56 18.98 -9.53
N VAL A 76 -19.51 19.44 -8.83
CA VAL A 76 -18.23 18.72 -8.73
C VAL A 76 -18.15 17.97 -7.39
N PRO A 77 -17.70 16.70 -7.36
CA PRO A 77 -17.44 16.00 -6.10
C PRO A 77 -16.40 16.74 -5.24
N TRP A 78 -16.60 16.75 -3.92
CA TRP A 78 -15.69 17.46 -3.00
C TRP A 78 -14.23 16.98 -3.08
N ASP A 79 -13.99 15.70 -3.31
CA ASP A 79 -12.63 15.11 -3.42
C ASP A 79 -11.88 15.66 -4.65
N VAL A 80 -12.57 15.71 -5.79
CA VAL A 80 -12.03 16.28 -7.02
C VAL A 80 -11.79 17.78 -6.88
N ALA A 81 -12.72 18.48 -6.22
CA ALA A 81 -12.58 19.91 -5.93
C ALA A 81 -11.36 20.20 -5.03
N LEU A 82 -11.15 19.36 -4.01
CA LEU A 82 -10.02 19.44 -3.09
C LEU A 82 -8.71 19.23 -3.86
N ASP A 83 -8.57 18.12 -4.59
CA ASP A 83 -7.36 17.82 -5.37
C ASP A 83 -7.02 18.95 -6.36
N MET A 84 -8.01 19.46 -7.09
CA MET A 84 -7.80 20.60 -8.01
C MET A 84 -7.32 21.85 -7.27
N SER A 85 -7.93 22.20 -6.13
CA SER A 85 -7.55 23.38 -5.36
C SER A 85 -6.13 23.28 -4.79
N LEU A 86 -5.73 22.09 -4.34
CA LEU A 86 -4.38 21.83 -3.82
C LEU A 86 -3.33 21.91 -4.91
N ARG A 87 -3.60 21.33 -6.10
CA ARG A 87 -2.67 21.35 -7.23
C ARG A 87 -2.35 22.76 -7.72
N VAL A 88 -3.34 23.66 -7.78
CA VAL A 88 -3.12 25.05 -8.23
C VAL A 88 -2.15 25.79 -7.31
N CYS A 89 -2.19 25.52 -6.01
CA CYS A 89 -1.30 26.12 -5.03
C CYS A 89 0.00 25.32 -4.78
N GLY A 90 0.24 24.23 -5.52
CA GLY A 90 1.41 23.36 -5.31
C GLY A 90 1.40 22.64 -3.95
N LEU A 91 0.21 22.40 -3.40
CA LEU A 91 -0.03 21.70 -2.15
C LEU A 91 -0.35 20.23 -2.44
N GLY A 92 0.00 19.36 -1.51
CA GLY A 92 -0.35 17.95 -1.50
C GLY A 92 -1.12 17.61 -0.26
N SER A 93 -1.97 16.60 -0.36
CA SER A 93 -2.65 15.98 0.77
C SER A 93 -2.08 14.59 1.01
N GLU A 94 -1.75 14.28 2.25
CA GLU A 94 -1.40 12.93 2.71
C GLU A 94 -2.46 12.48 3.71
N SER A 95 -2.98 11.26 3.55
CA SER A 95 -3.96 10.69 4.48
C SER A 95 -3.26 9.72 5.41
N ASP A 96 -3.23 10.07 6.70
CA ASP A 96 -2.69 9.24 7.76
C ASP A 96 -3.83 8.88 8.72
N ASN A 97 -4.21 7.60 8.76
CA ASN A 97 -5.20 7.06 9.70
C ASN A 97 -6.56 7.81 9.72
N GLY A 98 -7.05 8.25 8.55
CA GLY A 98 -8.33 8.96 8.44
C GLY A 98 -8.27 10.46 8.73
N ILE A 99 -7.07 11.00 9.00
CA ILE A 99 -6.79 12.43 9.08
C ILE A 99 -6.06 12.84 7.81
N VAL A 100 -6.56 13.86 7.13
CA VAL A 100 -5.92 14.42 5.93
C VAL A 100 -4.98 15.55 6.36
N ARG A 101 -3.69 15.38 6.15
CA ARG A 101 -2.69 16.45 6.32
C ARG A 101 -2.50 17.14 4.98
N VAL A 102 -2.66 18.47 4.95
CA VAL A 102 -2.36 19.30 3.78
C VAL A 102 -1.04 20.03 4.02
N ALA A 103 -0.09 19.86 3.10
CA ALA A 103 1.24 20.47 3.17
C ALA A 103 1.77 20.82 1.75
N PRO A 104 2.74 21.75 1.61
CA PRO A 104 3.38 22.01 0.32
C PRO A 104 4.06 20.76 -0.26
N VAL A 105 3.89 20.50 -1.56
CA VAL A 105 4.49 19.33 -2.23
C VAL A 105 6.01 19.33 -2.09
N ALA A 106 6.65 20.49 -2.07
CA ALA A 106 8.09 20.63 -1.83
C ALA A 106 8.52 20.07 -0.46
N LYS A 107 7.72 20.31 0.59
CA LYS A 107 7.98 19.73 1.92
C LYS A 107 7.66 18.25 1.94
N LEU A 108 6.54 17.85 1.33
CA LEU A 108 6.11 16.45 1.31
C LEU A 108 7.11 15.56 0.57
N THR A 109 7.67 16.02 -0.55
CA THR A 109 8.70 15.30 -1.31
C THR A 109 10.03 15.23 -0.56
N ALA A 110 10.43 16.30 0.13
CA ALA A 110 11.63 16.32 0.96
C ALA A 110 11.50 15.35 2.15
N GLU A 111 10.41 15.43 2.92
CA GLU A 111 10.13 14.52 4.03
C GLU A 111 10.06 13.06 3.58
N ASN A 112 9.43 12.78 2.43
CA ASN A 112 9.37 11.44 1.86
C ASN A 112 10.75 10.92 1.42
N ALA A 113 11.58 11.77 0.82
CA ALA A 113 12.94 11.40 0.44
C ALA A 113 13.81 11.10 1.67
N GLU A 114 13.73 11.92 2.72
CA GLU A 114 14.43 11.68 3.98
C GLU A 114 13.95 10.39 4.64
N ARG A 115 12.63 10.16 4.71
CA ARG A 115 12.06 8.91 5.24
C ARG A 115 12.55 7.68 4.48
N ARG A 116 12.62 7.76 3.14
CA ARG A 116 13.16 6.66 2.31
C ARG A 116 14.63 6.40 2.61
N LYS A 117 15.45 7.45 2.67
CA LYS A 117 16.88 7.33 3.03
C LYS A 117 17.06 6.71 4.41
N LEU A 118 16.33 7.19 5.42
CA LEU A 118 16.37 6.64 6.76
C LEU A 118 15.95 5.17 6.80
N ALA A 119 14.90 4.80 6.06
CA ALA A 119 14.47 3.40 5.96
C ALA A 119 15.50 2.51 5.27
N GLU A 120 16.19 3.02 4.24
CA GLU A 120 17.29 2.31 3.57
C GLU A 120 18.50 2.16 4.49
N GLU A 121 18.89 3.22 5.21
CA GLU A 121 19.96 3.19 6.21
C GLU A 121 19.65 2.21 7.35
N GLN A 122 18.41 2.16 7.82
CA GLN A 122 17.98 1.20 8.83
C GLN A 122 18.04 -0.24 8.32
N LYS A 123 17.64 -0.49 7.08
CA LYS A 123 17.79 -1.82 6.44
C LYS A 123 19.25 -2.21 6.29
N LEU A 124 20.11 -1.26 5.92
CA LEU A 124 21.55 -1.47 5.83
C LEU A 124 22.16 -1.72 7.22
N ASN A 125 21.68 -1.05 8.27
CA ASN A 125 22.20 -1.19 9.64
C ASN A 125 21.59 -2.36 10.42
N ARG A 126 20.89 -3.28 9.76
CA ARG A 126 20.47 -4.54 10.38
C ARG A 126 21.69 -5.33 10.85
N PRO A 127 21.60 -6.03 12.00
CA PRO A 127 22.69 -6.84 12.50
C PRO A 127 23.02 -7.95 11.49
N LEU A 128 24.31 -8.18 11.26
CA LEU A 128 24.78 -9.22 10.35
C LEU A 128 24.81 -10.56 11.08
N HIS A 129 24.20 -11.57 10.48
CA HIS A 129 24.22 -12.94 10.96
C HIS A 129 25.21 -13.76 10.11
N THR A 130 26.10 -14.49 10.79
CA THR A 130 27.09 -15.36 10.13
C THR A 130 26.70 -16.81 10.30
N ILE A 131 26.42 -17.49 9.19
CA ILE A 131 26.06 -18.90 9.15
C ILE A 131 27.16 -19.69 8.43
N ARG A 132 27.47 -20.87 8.96
CA ARG A 132 28.46 -21.81 8.41
C ARG A 132 27.71 -23.01 7.86
N TYR A 133 27.88 -23.31 6.58
CA TYR A 133 27.24 -24.46 5.94
C TYR A 133 28.25 -25.34 5.21
N THR A 134 28.34 -26.61 5.59
CA THR A 134 29.20 -27.61 4.92
C THR A 134 28.45 -28.22 3.74
N LEU A 135 29.08 -28.26 2.56
CA LEU A 135 28.49 -28.86 1.36
C LEU A 135 28.93 -30.33 1.23
N SER A 136 27.97 -31.24 1.06
CA SER A 136 28.27 -32.68 0.89
C SER A 136 28.38 -33.13 -0.57
N TYR A 137 27.68 -32.45 -1.48
CA TYR A 137 27.52 -32.90 -2.88
C TYR A 137 28.02 -31.88 -3.92
N ALA A 138 28.36 -30.66 -3.50
CA ALA A 138 28.85 -29.60 -4.37
C ALA A 138 30.15 -29.01 -3.80
N LYS A 139 31.02 -28.50 -4.68
CA LYS A 139 32.25 -27.80 -4.26
C LYS A 139 31.91 -26.36 -3.87
N ALA A 140 32.41 -25.92 -2.72
CA ALA A 140 32.21 -24.56 -2.23
C ALA A 140 32.72 -23.49 -3.20
N ALA A 141 33.79 -23.77 -3.95
CA ALA A 141 34.35 -22.86 -4.95
C ALA A 141 33.38 -22.55 -6.11
N ASP A 142 32.58 -23.52 -6.54
CA ASP A 142 31.65 -23.37 -7.67
C ASP A 142 30.34 -22.68 -7.23
N VAL A 143 29.96 -22.86 -5.97
CA VAL A 143 28.70 -22.33 -5.40
C VAL A 143 28.85 -20.90 -4.86
N ALA A 144 30.03 -20.53 -4.35
CA ALA A 144 30.31 -19.18 -3.84
C ALA A 144 29.94 -18.03 -4.81
N PRO A 145 30.33 -18.04 -6.10
CA PRO A 145 29.98 -16.96 -7.03
C PRO A 145 28.49 -16.91 -7.37
N LEU A 146 27.78 -18.02 -7.24
CA LEU A 146 26.33 -18.08 -7.47
C LEU A 146 25.59 -17.40 -6.31
N ILE A 147 25.96 -17.73 -5.07
CA ILE A 147 25.32 -17.16 -3.88
C ILE A 147 25.62 -15.66 -3.77
N LYS A 148 26.81 -15.21 -4.18
CA LYS A 148 27.18 -13.78 -4.16
C LYS A 148 26.20 -12.86 -4.89
N LYS A 149 25.47 -13.36 -5.89
CA LYS A 149 24.45 -12.58 -6.61
C LYS A 149 23.12 -12.43 -5.87
N PHE A 150 22.89 -13.28 -4.87
CA PHE A 150 21.64 -13.31 -4.08
C PHE A 150 21.81 -12.67 -2.70
N LEU A 151 23.03 -12.30 -2.30
CA LEU A 151 23.29 -11.60 -1.04
C LEU A 151 22.86 -10.14 -1.08
N SER A 152 22.60 -9.59 0.11
CA SER A 152 22.42 -8.14 0.25
C SER A 152 23.71 -7.36 -0.11
N PRO A 153 23.63 -6.03 -0.33
CA PRO A 153 24.81 -5.19 -0.60
C PRO A 153 25.90 -5.23 0.48
N ARG A 154 25.55 -5.65 1.70
CA ARG A 154 26.48 -5.81 2.83
C ARG A 154 26.88 -7.26 3.09
N GLY A 155 26.24 -8.20 2.40
CA GLY A 155 26.51 -9.62 2.58
C GLY A 155 27.81 -10.03 1.89
N ASP A 156 28.56 -10.92 2.55
CA ASP A 156 29.79 -11.49 1.99
C ASP A 156 29.78 -13.01 2.12
N VAL A 157 30.45 -13.66 1.17
CA VAL A 157 30.58 -15.12 1.11
C VAL A 157 32.03 -15.50 0.97
N VAL A 158 32.52 -16.22 1.98
CA VAL A 158 33.85 -16.80 2.01
C VAL A 158 33.71 -18.32 1.92
N TYR A 159 34.53 -18.94 1.08
CA TYR A 159 34.59 -20.39 0.96
C TYR A 159 35.90 -20.92 1.58
N ASP A 160 35.80 -22.05 2.27
CA ASP A 160 36.96 -22.84 2.72
C ASP A 160 36.99 -24.15 1.91
N ALA A 161 37.99 -24.28 1.04
CA ALA A 161 38.18 -25.44 0.18
C ALA A 161 38.64 -26.71 0.93
N ARG A 162 39.29 -26.57 2.10
CA ARG A 162 39.79 -27.71 2.88
C ARG A 162 38.66 -28.44 3.59
N THR A 163 37.69 -27.70 4.12
CA THR A 163 36.54 -28.25 4.85
C THR A 163 35.26 -28.28 4.01
N ASN A 164 35.32 -27.80 2.77
CA ASN A 164 34.18 -27.61 1.87
C ASN A 164 33.01 -26.85 2.54
N THR A 165 33.35 -25.82 3.32
CA THR A 165 32.41 -25.00 4.10
C THR A 165 32.22 -23.65 3.42
N LEU A 166 30.97 -23.19 3.36
CA LEU A 166 30.60 -21.83 3.03
C LEU A 166 30.31 -21.04 4.30
N ILE A 167 30.95 -19.89 4.43
CA ILE A 167 30.72 -18.92 5.49
C ILE A 167 29.97 -17.77 4.83
N ILE A 168 28.70 -17.62 5.20
CA ILE A 168 27.80 -16.60 4.66
C ILE A 168 27.54 -15.61 5.77
N THR A 169 27.84 -14.35 5.53
CA THR A 169 27.47 -13.24 6.41
C THR A 169 26.46 -12.40 5.68
N ASP A 170 25.23 -12.30 6.19
CA ASP A 170 24.18 -11.48 5.57
C ASP A 170 23.29 -10.80 6.63
N ILE A 171 22.50 -9.83 6.18
CA ILE A 171 21.41 -9.25 6.96
C ILE A 171 20.24 -10.25 7.02
N ASP A 172 19.59 -10.39 8.17
CA ASP A 172 18.26 -11.03 8.25
C ASP A 172 17.20 -10.24 7.47
#